data_AF-A0A963HCX3-F1
#
_entry.id   AF-A0A963HCX3-F1
#
_cell.length_a   1.000
_cell.length_b   1.000
_cell.length_c   1.000
_cell.angle_alpha   90.00
_cell.angle_beta   90.00
_cell.angle_gamma   90.00
#
_symmetry.space_group_name_H-M   'P 1'
#
loop_
_entity.id
_entity.type
_entity.pdbx_description
1 polymer ?
#
loop_
_entity_poly.entity_id
_entity_poly.type
_entity_poly.pdbx_seq_one_letter_code
_entity_poly.pdbx_strand_id
1 'polypeptide(L)'
;MAIGITVITTANRARRFLQTDDAALEQTIDNLRRSSQMFGGKPLIIGSAGQTEVFARAAIACIEFEAARDLSAYVASPLNLELTLLTPEQLAEPFDGGFEGENFSVRIDFFFAGGHVLHTRAEGVRKAALAERLMNLTSFFERPVMNYRLAHGGVGLMNPAAIARFTICPGTADLPRDAWRAEPA
;
A
#
# COMPACT_ATOMS: atom_id res chain seq x y z
N MET A 1 -17.49 -17.43 5.10
CA MET A 1 -16.31 -17.13 4.23
C MET A 1 -15.11 -16.86 5.14
N ALA A 2 -13.86 -16.99 4.68
CA ALA A 2 -12.69 -16.66 5.52
C ALA A 2 -11.94 -15.43 5.00
N ILE A 3 -11.49 -14.58 5.93
CA ILE A 3 -10.56 -13.47 5.64
C ILE A 3 -9.27 -13.71 6.44
N GLY A 4 -8.15 -13.82 5.74
CA GLY A 4 -6.83 -13.77 6.34
C GLY A 4 -6.42 -12.32 6.57
N ILE A 5 -5.96 -11.98 7.78
CA ILE A 5 -5.49 -10.63 8.12
C ILE A 5 -4.03 -10.73 8.52
N THR A 6 -3.14 -10.04 7.81
CA THR A 6 -1.72 -9.95 8.16
C THR A 6 -1.40 -8.53 8.58
N VAL A 7 -0.88 -8.35 9.80
CA VAL A 7 -0.35 -7.07 10.28
C VAL A 7 1.16 -7.11 10.19
N ILE A 8 1.74 -6.24 9.38
CA ILE A 8 3.19 -6.09 9.21
C ILE A 8 3.63 -4.85 9.98
N THR A 9 4.55 -5.02 10.92
CA THR A 9 5.03 -3.94 11.78
C THR A 9 6.26 -3.24 11.21
N THR A 10 6.54 -2.04 11.72
CA THR A 10 7.79 -1.29 11.45
C THR A 10 9.02 -1.93 12.11
N ALA A 11 8.88 -3.07 12.79
CA ALA A 11 10.01 -3.92 13.18
C ALA A 11 10.23 -5.08 12.18
N ASN A 12 9.59 -5.02 11.00
CA ASN A 12 9.56 -6.05 9.98
C ASN A 12 9.14 -7.42 10.54
N ARG A 13 8.06 -7.44 11.33
CA ARG A 13 7.43 -8.65 11.84
C ARG A 13 6.01 -8.74 11.33
N ALA A 14 5.62 -9.93 10.86
CA ALA A 14 4.26 -10.22 10.44
C ALA A 14 3.52 -11.00 11.53
N ARG A 15 2.27 -10.61 11.83
CA ARG A 15 1.33 -11.37 12.65
C ARG A 15 0.10 -11.68 11.81
N ARG A 16 -0.28 -12.95 11.74
CA ARG A 16 -1.38 -13.43 10.92
C ARG A 16 -2.57 -13.87 11.78
N PHE A 17 -3.75 -13.49 11.35
CA PHE A 17 -5.03 -13.80 11.96
C PHE A 17 -5.97 -14.38 10.90
N LEU A 18 -6.94 -15.18 11.33
CA LEU A 18 -7.95 -15.74 10.47
C LEU A 18 -9.33 -15.41 11.05
N GLN A 19 -10.17 -14.75 10.25
CA GLN A 19 -11.56 -14.47 10.58
C GLN A 19 -12.46 -15.41 9.78
N THR A 20 -13.29 -16.18 10.48
CA THR A 20 -14.24 -17.12 9.86
C THR A 20 -15.68 -16.91 10.32
N ASP A 21 -15.89 -16.07 11.34
CA ASP A 21 -17.23 -15.71 11.82
C ASP A 21 -17.87 -14.69 10.87
N ASP A 22 -19.08 -15.00 10.38
CA ASP A 22 -19.73 -14.19 9.35
C ASP A 22 -20.13 -12.79 9.88
N ALA A 23 -20.47 -12.65 11.16
CA ALA A 23 -20.81 -11.34 11.73
C ALA A 23 -19.57 -10.44 11.87
N ALA A 24 -18.46 -10.99 12.35
CA ALA A 24 -17.18 -10.30 12.43
C ALA A 24 -16.57 -10.02 11.05
N LEU A 25 -16.91 -10.84 10.05
CA LEU A 25 -16.52 -10.61 8.66
C LEU A 25 -17.17 -9.34 8.11
N GLU A 26 -18.49 -9.17 8.26
CA GLU A 26 -19.17 -7.95 7.82
C GLU A 26 -18.64 -6.72 8.56
N GLN A 27 -18.35 -6.84 9.86
CA GLN A 27 -17.69 -5.77 10.61
C GLN A 27 -16.30 -5.42 10.06
N THR A 28 -15.53 -6.43 9.60
CA THR A 28 -14.24 -6.22 8.96
C THR A 28 -14.39 -5.46 7.65
N ILE A 29 -15.39 -5.81 6.83
CA ILE A 29 -15.72 -5.11 5.59
C ILE A 29 -16.13 -3.65 5.87
N ASP A 30 -16.96 -3.41 6.88
CA ASP A 30 -17.36 -2.05 7.28
C ASP A 30 -16.18 -1.21 7.80
N ASN A 31 -15.19 -1.84 8.42
CA ASN A 31 -13.95 -1.19 8.80
C ASN A 31 -13.08 -0.86 7.56
N LEU A 32 -13.04 -1.75 6.55
CA LEU A 32 -12.36 -1.48 5.28
C LEU A 32 -12.96 -0.28 4.55
N ARG A 33 -14.29 -0.12 4.57
CA ARG A 33 -14.96 1.08 3.99
C ARG A 33 -14.52 2.39 4.63
N ARG A 34 -14.01 2.33 5.87
CA ARG A 34 -13.52 3.46 6.66
C ARG A 34 -11.98 3.44 6.80
N SER A 35 -11.29 2.71 5.92
CA SER A 35 -9.84 2.50 5.97
C SER A 35 -9.03 3.78 5.83
N SER A 36 -9.62 4.88 5.34
CA SER A 36 -9.01 6.21 5.27
C SER A 36 -8.50 6.72 6.62
N GLN A 37 -9.05 6.22 7.73
CA GLN A 37 -8.64 6.58 9.09
C GLN A 37 -7.89 5.43 9.80
N MET A 38 -7.55 4.34 9.10
CA MET A 38 -6.99 3.13 9.70
C MET A 38 -5.68 3.41 10.43
N PHE A 39 -4.84 4.31 9.96
CA PHE A 39 -3.55 4.62 10.62
C PHE A 39 -3.62 5.83 11.55
N GLY A 40 -4.78 6.48 11.66
CA GLY A 40 -5.04 7.58 12.59
C GLY A 40 -5.79 7.14 13.85
N GLY A 41 -5.76 7.97 14.89
CA GLY A 41 -6.61 7.83 16.07
C GLY A 41 -6.29 6.62 16.96
N LYS A 42 -7.28 5.74 17.18
CA LYS A 42 -7.21 4.64 18.17
C LYS A 42 -6.32 3.48 17.69
N PRO A 43 -5.68 2.72 18.60
CA PRO A 43 -4.93 1.51 18.27
C PRO A 43 -5.73 0.50 17.42
N LEU A 44 -5.03 -0.35 16.67
CA LEU A 44 -5.65 -1.54 16.08
C LEU A 44 -5.78 -2.59 17.16
N ILE A 45 -6.97 -3.17 17.30
CA ILE A 45 -7.22 -4.24 18.26
C ILE A 45 -7.77 -5.43 17.49
N ILE A 46 -7.13 -6.59 17.63
CA ILE A 46 -7.62 -7.85 17.08
C ILE A 46 -7.81 -8.80 18.27
N GLY A 47 -9.08 -9.10 18.55
CA GLY A 47 -9.49 -9.94 19.68
C GLY A 47 -10.02 -11.28 19.23
N SER A 48 -9.80 -12.29 20.06
CA SER A 48 -10.37 -13.63 19.97
C SER A 48 -10.65 -14.17 21.37
N ALA A 49 -11.29 -15.33 21.48
CA ALA A 49 -11.46 -15.99 22.78
C ALA A 49 -10.14 -16.37 23.46
N GLY A 50 -9.08 -16.65 22.68
CA GLY A 50 -7.79 -17.09 23.20
C GLY A 50 -6.81 -15.96 23.52
N GLN A 51 -6.91 -14.83 22.81
CA GLN A 51 -5.99 -13.70 22.98
C GLN A 51 -6.55 -12.41 22.37
N THR A 52 -6.05 -11.28 22.87
CA THR A 52 -6.24 -9.95 22.29
C THR A 52 -4.87 -9.34 22.01
N GLU A 53 -4.63 -8.97 20.76
CA GLU A 53 -3.43 -8.24 20.34
C GLU A 53 -3.78 -6.77 20.05
N VAL A 54 -2.96 -5.86 20.59
CA VAL A 54 -3.13 -4.41 20.45
C VAL A 54 -1.90 -3.84 19.75
N PHE A 55 -2.11 -3.18 18.61
CA PHE A 55 -1.03 -2.58 17.82
C PHE A 55 -1.10 -1.06 17.88
N ALA A 56 0.00 -0.44 18.30
CA ALA A 56 0.21 0.99 18.13
C ALA A 56 0.27 1.32 16.62
N ARG A 57 -0.52 2.30 16.16
CA ARG A 57 -0.63 2.62 14.72
C ARG A 57 0.71 3.02 14.09
N ALA A 58 1.52 3.78 14.83
CA ALA A 58 2.88 4.15 14.40
C ALA A 58 3.83 2.96 14.23
N ALA A 59 3.49 1.81 14.83
CA ALA A 59 4.25 0.57 14.69
C ALA A 59 3.73 -0.32 13.54
N ILE A 60 2.70 0.09 12.80
CA ILE A 60 2.16 -0.68 11.67
C ILE A 60 2.71 -0.10 10.37
N ALA A 61 3.36 -0.95 9.58
CA ALA A 61 3.79 -0.64 8.22
C ALA A 61 2.66 -0.94 7.22
N CYS A 62 2.10 -2.15 7.27
CA CYS A 62 1.01 -2.58 6.40
C CYS A 62 -0.02 -3.44 7.14
N ILE A 63 -1.25 -3.48 6.60
CA ILE A 63 -2.27 -4.46 6.94
C ILE A 63 -2.79 -5.07 5.65
N GLU A 64 -2.71 -6.38 5.52
CA GLU A 64 -3.17 -7.13 4.34
C GLU A 64 -4.41 -7.95 4.69
N PHE A 65 -5.37 -7.99 3.77
CA PHE A 65 -6.61 -8.72 3.86
C PHE A 65 -6.73 -9.65 2.65
N GLU A 66 -6.60 -10.95 2.88
CA GLU A 66 -6.71 -11.98 1.86
C GLU A 66 -8.09 -12.65 1.93
N ALA A 67 -8.81 -12.66 0.83
CA ALA A 67 -10.12 -13.29 0.73
C ALA A 67 -10.40 -13.74 -0.71
N ALA A 68 -11.26 -14.75 -0.87
CA ALA A 68 -11.75 -15.17 -2.18
C ALA A 68 -12.67 -14.12 -2.85
N ARG A 69 -13.36 -13.30 -2.03
CA ARG A 69 -14.16 -12.16 -2.49
C ARG A 69 -13.23 -11.00 -2.84
N ASP A 70 -13.53 -10.29 -3.92
CA ASP A 70 -12.84 -9.04 -4.23
C ASP A 70 -13.15 -7.98 -3.18
N LEU A 71 -12.12 -7.60 -2.41
CA LEU A 71 -12.22 -6.59 -1.36
C LEU A 71 -11.93 -5.17 -1.87
N SER A 72 -11.45 -5.01 -3.09
CA SER A 72 -11.06 -3.69 -3.64
C SER A 72 -12.22 -2.70 -3.68
N ALA A 73 -13.44 -3.19 -3.94
CA ALA A 73 -14.67 -2.40 -3.91
C ALA A 73 -15.02 -1.81 -2.53
N TYR A 74 -14.41 -2.30 -1.45
CA TYR A 74 -14.65 -1.85 -0.09
C TYR A 74 -13.56 -0.93 0.45
N VAL A 75 -12.51 -0.67 -0.33
CA VAL A 75 -11.40 0.18 0.11
C VAL A 75 -11.55 1.55 -0.56
N ALA A 76 -11.47 2.62 0.23
CA ALA A 76 -11.35 3.96 -0.33
C ALA A 76 -10.02 4.04 -1.10
N SER A 77 -10.06 4.34 -2.40
CA SER A 77 -8.86 4.58 -3.20
C SER A 77 -8.58 6.08 -3.29
N PRO A 78 -7.65 6.64 -2.48
CA PRO A 78 -7.31 8.05 -2.56
C PRO A 78 -6.36 8.35 -3.74
N LEU A 79 -5.86 7.31 -4.42
CA LEU A 79 -4.87 7.42 -5.48
C LEU A 79 -5.54 7.45 -6.86
N ASN A 80 -5.08 8.36 -7.72
CA ASN A 80 -5.39 8.35 -9.15
C ASN A 80 -4.51 7.35 -9.92
N LEU A 81 -4.19 6.22 -9.28
CA LEU A 81 -3.41 5.11 -9.83
C LEU A 81 -3.76 3.84 -9.05
N GLU A 82 -3.56 2.70 -9.68
CA GLU A 82 -3.66 1.39 -9.07
C GLU A 82 -2.27 0.90 -8.65
N LEU A 83 -2.16 0.39 -7.43
CA LEU A 83 -0.97 -0.29 -6.93
C LEU A 83 -1.26 -1.79 -6.84
N THR A 84 -0.41 -2.62 -7.41
CA THR A 84 -0.50 -4.08 -7.31
C THR A 84 0.82 -4.63 -6.79
N LEU A 85 0.77 -5.47 -5.76
CA LEU A 85 1.94 -6.16 -5.21
C LEU A 85 2.56 -7.07 -6.27
N LEU A 86 3.87 -6.95 -6.47
CA LEU A 86 4.62 -7.82 -7.37
C LEU A 86 4.93 -9.15 -6.69
N THR A 87 4.82 -10.25 -7.43
CA THR A 87 5.24 -11.58 -6.95
C THR A 87 6.77 -11.72 -6.97
N PRO A 88 7.35 -12.67 -6.22
CA PRO A 88 8.78 -12.96 -6.29
C PRO A 88 9.27 -13.26 -7.71
N GLU A 89 8.46 -13.95 -8.52
CA GLU A 89 8.79 -14.28 -9.92
C GLU A 89 8.87 -13.01 -10.77
N GLN A 90 7.93 -12.08 -10.60
CA GLN A 90 7.95 -10.79 -11.31
C GLN A 90 9.12 -9.90 -10.87
N LEU A 91 9.59 -10.04 -9.63
CA LEU A 91 10.75 -9.30 -9.13
C LEU A 91 12.09 -9.88 -9.61
N ALA A 92 12.11 -11.16 -10.01
CA ALA A 92 13.29 -11.79 -10.56
C ALA A 92 13.62 -11.30 -11.98
N GLU A 93 12.63 -10.75 -12.69
CA GLU A 93 12.79 -10.20 -14.02
C GLU A 93 13.01 -8.68 -13.99
N PRO A 94 13.77 -8.10 -14.94
CA PRO A 94 13.79 -6.66 -15.14
C PRO A 94 12.37 -6.13 -15.32
N PHE A 95 12.04 -5.04 -14.61
CA PHE A 95 10.70 -4.47 -14.73
C PHE A 95 10.50 -3.90 -16.13
N ASP A 96 9.55 -4.49 -16.86
CA ASP A 96 9.10 -4.00 -18.17
C ASP A 96 7.88 -3.09 -17.98
N GLY A 97 8.11 -1.79 -18.17
CA GLY A 97 7.09 -0.75 -18.06
C GLY A 97 7.64 0.61 -18.49
N GLY A 98 6.77 1.59 -18.57
CA GLY A 98 7.11 2.92 -19.05
C GLY A 98 5.89 3.80 -19.20
N PHE A 99 6.03 4.83 -20.04
CA PHE A 99 4.96 5.76 -20.37
C PHE A 99 4.50 5.48 -21.80
N GLU A 100 3.22 5.12 -21.97
CA GLU A 100 2.59 4.82 -23.25
C GLU A 100 1.44 5.79 -23.50
N GLY A 101 1.70 6.84 -24.28
CA GLY A 101 0.76 7.94 -24.47
C GLY A 101 0.41 8.62 -23.13
N GLU A 102 -0.87 8.58 -22.77
CA GLU A 102 -1.36 9.11 -21.49
C GLU A 102 -1.28 8.08 -20.35
N ASN A 103 -1.01 6.80 -20.62
CA ASN A 103 -0.93 5.78 -19.59
C ASN A 103 0.51 5.58 -19.11
N PHE A 104 0.67 5.09 -17.89
CA PHE A 104 1.97 4.67 -17.38
C PHE A 104 1.85 3.35 -16.62
N SER A 105 2.93 2.59 -16.64
CA SER A 105 3.18 1.44 -15.78
C SER A 105 4.61 1.54 -15.25
N VAL A 106 4.77 1.72 -13.94
CA VAL A 106 6.08 1.88 -13.29
C VAL A 106 6.15 0.98 -12.06
N ARG A 107 7.36 0.57 -11.66
CA ARG A 107 7.58 -0.05 -10.36
C ARG A 107 7.76 1.02 -9.30
N ILE A 108 7.02 0.93 -8.20
CA ILE A 108 7.27 1.72 -6.99
C ILE A 108 7.64 0.78 -5.86
N ASP A 109 8.85 0.93 -5.34
CA ASP A 109 9.33 0.21 -4.16
C ASP A 109 9.21 1.13 -2.94
N PHE A 110 8.39 0.75 -1.96
CA PHE A 110 8.19 1.47 -0.69
C PHE A 110 9.06 0.87 0.40
N PHE A 111 9.95 1.67 0.97
CA PHE A 111 10.87 1.26 2.03
C PHE A 111 10.35 1.77 3.36
N PHE A 112 9.95 0.88 4.25
CA PHE A 112 9.40 1.23 5.56
C PHE A 112 10.51 1.31 6.61
N ALA A 113 10.24 2.08 7.67
CA ALA A 113 11.03 2.02 8.88
C ALA A 113 11.15 0.57 9.37
N GLY A 114 12.38 0.16 9.70
CA GLY A 114 12.73 -1.20 10.15
C GLY A 114 12.89 -2.27 9.06
N GLY A 115 12.86 -1.88 7.79
CA GLY A 115 13.41 -2.71 6.70
C GLY A 115 12.40 -3.57 5.95
N HIS A 116 11.10 -3.44 6.22
CA HIS A 116 10.09 -3.99 5.32
C HIS A 116 10.12 -3.21 4.00
N VAL A 117 10.02 -3.92 2.87
CA VAL A 117 9.96 -3.34 1.53
C VAL A 117 8.74 -3.90 0.81
N LEU A 118 7.93 -3.01 0.25
CA LEU A 118 6.78 -3.38 -0.56
C LEU A 118 7.05 -3.01 -2.01
N HIS A 119 7.09 -4.02 -2.88
CA HIS A 119 7.34 -3.85 -4.31
C HIS A 119 6.02 -3.84 -5.06
N THR A 120 5.70 -2.73 -5.73
CA THR A 120 4.41 -2.58 -6.42
C THR A 120 4.59 -2.22 -7.88
N ARG A 121 3.71 -2.75 -8.73
CA ARG A 121 3.41 -2.15 -10.04
C ARG A 121 2.38 -1.05 -9.81
N ALA A 122 2.68 0.15 -10.29
CA ALA A 122 1.81 1.31 -10.28
C ALA A 122 1.33 1.60 -11.71
N GLU A 123 0.02 1.60 -11.90
CA GLU A 123 -0.62 1.81 -13.20
C GLU A 123 -1.60 2.96 -13.12
N GLY A 124 -1.62 3.84 -14.11
CA GLY A 124 -2.54 4.97 -14.11
C GLY A 124 -2.44 5.84 -15.33
N VAL A 125 -3.20 6.94 -15.29
CA VAL A 125 -3.21 7.96 -16.34
C VAL A 125 -2.37 9.14 -15.89
N ARG A 126 -1.39 9.51 -16.72
CA ARG A 126 -0.54 10.67 -16.53
C ARG A 126 -1.41 11.93 -16.56
N LYS A 127 -1.25 12.77 -15.54
CA LYS A 127 -1.93 14.08 -15.51
C LYS A 127 -1.34 15.00 -16.58
N ALA A 128 -2.20 15.67 -17.33
CA ALA A 128 -1.80 16.59 -18.39
C ALA A 128 -0.95 17.77 -17.85
N ALA A 129 -1.34 18.33 -16.70
CA ALA A 129 -0.66 19.45 -16.08
C ALA A 129 0.59 19.02 -15.29
N LEU A 130 1.72 19.69 -15.53
CA LEU A 130 2.97 19.47 -14.79
C LEU A 130 2.79 19.67 -13.28
N ALA A 131 2.06 20.71 -12.88
CA ALA A 131 1.80 21.01 -11.48
C ALA A 131 1.12 19.84 -10.74
N GLU A 132 0.15 19.17 -11.37
CA GLU A 132 -0.52 18.01 -10.80
C GLU A 132 0.41 16.80 -10.69
N ARG A 133 1.28 16.58 -11.68
CA ARG A 133 2.28 15.50 -11.62
C ARG A 133 3.29 15.71 -10.50
N LEU A 134 3.77 16.94 -10.33
CA LEU A 134 4.67 17.31 -9.23
C LEU A 134 3.96 17.15 -7.88
N MET A 135 2.72 17.62 -7.77
CA MET A 135 1.92 17.47 -6.54
C MET A 135 1.73 16.00 -6.16
N ASN A 136 1.46 15.11 -7.12
CA ASN A 136 1.36 13.67 -6.85
C ASN A 136 2.66 13.08 -6.31
N LEU A 137 3.81 13.51 -6.84
CA LEU A 137 5.13 13.07 -6.37
C LEU A 137 5.42 13.57 -4.95
N THR A 138 5.10 14.83 -4.65
CA THR A 138 5.47 15.46 -3.37
C THR A 138 4.47 15.17 -2.23
N SER A 139 3.21 14.91 -2.53
CA SER A 139 2.17 14.65 -1.51
C SER A 139 2.05 13.18 -1.08
N PHE A 140 2.89 12.29 -1.61
CA PHE A 140 2.74 10.85 -1.43
C PHE A 140 2.73 10.42 0.05
N PHE A 141 3.61 11.04 0.86
CA PHE A 141 3.72 10.78 2.30
C PHE A 141 2.67 11.49 3.15
N GLU A 142 1.97 12.49 2.59
CA GLU A 142 0.94 13.26 3.31
C GLU A 142 -0.41 12.51 3.36
N ARG A 143 -0.51 11.39 2.64
CA ARG A 143 -1.72 10.59 2.57
C ARG A 143 -1.97 9.89 3.91
N PRO A 144 -3.23 9.76 4.36
CA PRO A 144 -3.55 9.07 5.60
C PRO A 144 -3.46 7.54 5.47
N VAL A 145 -3.68 7.02 4.26
CA VAL A 145 -3.58 5.61 3.88
C VAL A 145 -3.29 5.51 2.39
N MET A 146 -2.63 4.44 1.97
CA MET A 146 -2.61 4.03 0.57
C MET A 146 -2.98 2.55 0.47
N ASN A 147 -3.76 2.21 -0.54
CA ASN A 147 -4.20 0.85 -0.78
C ASN A 147 -3.47 0.24 -1.98
N TYR A 148 -3.32 -1.08 -1.95
CA TYR A 148 -2.77 -1.88 -3.05
C TYR A 148 -3.51 -3.20 -3.18
N ARG A 149 -3.45 -3.83 -4.34
CA ARG A 149 -3.99 -5.17 -4.59
C ARG A 149 -2.93 -6.21 -4.27
N LEU A 150 -3.35 -7.32 -3.68
CA LEU A 150 -2.47 -8.47 -3.46
C LEU A 150 -2.43 -9.35 -4.72
N ALA A 151 -1.27 -9.94 -5.02
CA ALA A 151 -1.10 -10.75 -6.23
C ALA A 151 -2.01 -11.99 -6.28
N HIS A 152 -2.37 -12.54 -5.11
CA HIS A 152 -3.22 -13.73 -4.99
C HIS A 152 -4.68 -13.41 -4.62
N GLY A 153 -5.07 -12.14 -4.72
CA GLY A 153 -6.41 -11.66 -4.35
C GLY A 153 -6.47 -11.08 -2.94
N GLY A 154 -7.35 -10.10 -2.78
CA GLY A 154 -7.44 -9.28 -1.57
C GLY A 154 -6.79 -7.90 -1.72
N VAL A 155 -6.64 -7.21 -0.60
CA VAL A 155 -6.21 -5.82 -0.54
C VAL A 155 -5.22 -5.59 0.59
N GLY A 156 -4.23 -4.75 0.35
CA GLY A 156 -3.33 -4.23 1.37
C GLY A 156 -3.58 -2.75 1.63
N LEU A 157 -3.36 -2.34 2.86
CA LEU A 157 -3.32 -0.96 3.31
C LEU A 157 -1.90 -0.69 3.82
N MET A 158 -1.20 0.28 3.25
CA MET A 158 0.10 0.73 3.73
C MET A 158 -0.05 2.06 4.47
N ASN A 159 0.75 2.22 5.53
CA ASN A 159 0.82 3.42 6.36
C ASN A 159 1.87 4.39 5.79
N PRO A 160 1.48 5.52 5.18
CA PRO A 160 2.43 6.44 4.56
C PRO A 160 3.39 7.06 5.57
N ALA A 161 2.94 7.27 6.82
CA ALA A 161 3.77 7.80 7.90
C ALA A 161 4.88 6.83 8.37
N ALA A 162 4.79 5.55 8.00
CA ALA A 162 5.82 4.56 8.28
C ALA A 162 6.83 4.37 7.13
N ILE A 163 6.62 5.03 5.98
CA ILE A 163 7.50 4.93 4.82
C ILE A 163 8.68 5.89 5.01
N ALA A 164 9.90 5.37 4.91
CA ALA A 164 11.13 6.15 5.01
C ALA A 164 11.55 6.75 3.66
N ARG A 165 11.31 6.01 2.56
CA ARG A 165 11.54 6.46 1.18
C ARG A 165 10.79 5.58 0.20
N PHE A 166 10.63 6.04 -1.05
CA PHE A 166 10.22 5.19 -2.16
C PHE A 166 11.14 5.40 -3.37
N THR A 167 11.17 4.42 -4.28
CA THR A 167 11.86 4.55 -5.58
C THR A 167 10.89 4.24 -6.70
N ILE A 168 10.95 5.00 -7.78
CA ILE A 168 10.13 4.79 -8.99
C ILE A 168 11.07 4.34 -10.11
N CYS A 169 10.72 3.24 -10.79
CA CYS A 169 11.47 2.70 -11.93
C CYS A 169 10.52 2.40 -13.10
N PRO A 170 10.74 2.94 -14.31
CA PRO A 170 11.77 3.93 -14.66
C PRO A 170 11.58 5.27 -13.93
N GLY A 171 12.65 6.05 -13.80
CA GLY A 171 12.62 7.35 -13.12
C GLY A 171 11.69 8.36 -13.81
N THR A 172 11.11 9.28 -13.03
CA THR A 172 10.26 10.35 -13.59
C THR A 172 11.11 11.43 -14.25
N ALA A 173 10.71 11.85 -15.45
CA ALA A 173 11.35 12.97 -16.16
C ALA A 173 11.00 14.33 -15.52
N ASP A 174 9.77 14.46 -15.02
CA ASP A 174 9.27 15.66 -14.36
C ASP A 174 9.69 15.64 -12.89
N LEU A 175 10.55 16.59 -12.51
CA LEU A 175 11.04 16.77 -11.14
C LEU A 175 10.84 18.22 -10.69
N PRO A 176 10.65 18.48 -9.37
CA PRO A 176 10.68 19.82 -8.81
C PRO A 176 11.96 20.58 -9.19
N ARG A 177 11.88 21.92 -9.25
CA ARG A 177 12.99 22.77 -9.70
C ARG A 177 14.25 22.64 -8.82
N ASP A 178 14.05 22.39 -7.54
CA ASP A 178 15.06 22.23 -6.51
C ASP A 178 15.54 20.77 -6.34
N ALA A 179 15.02 19.84 -7.14
CA ALA A 179 15.47 18.45 -7.11
C ALA A 179 16.92 18.31 -7.58
N TRP A 180 17.69 17.51 -6.83
CA TRP A 180 19.06 17.16 -7.21
C TRP A 180 19.05 16.00 -8.20
N ARG A 181 19.97 16.03 -9.18
CA ARG A 181 20.11 14.99 -10.21
C ARG A 181 21.43 14.26 -10.03
N ALA A 182 21.36 12.95 -9.85
CA ALA A 182 22.50 12.05 -9.73
C ALA A 182 22.10 10.65 -10.18
N GLU A 183 23.08 9.88 -10.67
CA GLU A 183 22.90 8.46 -10.98
C GLU A 183 23.18 7.62 -9.73
N PRO A 184 22.48 6.47 -9.54
CA PRO A 184 22.87 5.49 -8.54
C PRO A 184 24.25 4.91 -8.88
N ALA A 185 25.10 4.76 -7.86
CA ALA A 185 26.46 4.21 -7.98
C ALA A 185 26.47 2.68 -7.89
#